data_AF-A0A1Y4G5N6-F1
#
_entry.id   AF-A0A1Y4G5N6-F1
#
_cell.length_a   1.000
_cell.length_b   1.000
_cell.length_c   1.000
_cell.angle_alpha   90.00
_cell.angle_beta   90.00
_cell.angle_gamma   90.00
#
_symmetry.space_group_name_H-M   'P 1'
#
loop_
_entity.id
_entity.type
_entity.pdbx_description
1 polymer ?
#
loop_
_entity_poly.entity_id
_entity_poly.type
_entity_poly.pdbx_seq_one_letter_code
_entity_poly.pdbx_strand_id
1 'polypeptide(L)'
;MMKVLILEEHGASYRTSEDGAPHPISDISEEDILAIVNLILDGAEFKMDEPPENDNARNAAELVIYRELYKQFTDLVSKRDEKLKKIDDKFKDAEAFYNDEELKNSLINLGQNEVGENELG
;
A
#
# COMPACT_ATOMS: atom_id res chain seq x y z
N MET A 1 -7.30 -2.89 16.13
CA MET A 1 -7.13 -1.96 14.99
C MET A 1 -6.61 -0.65 15.52
N MET A 2 -5.31 -0.41 15.29
CA MET A 2 -4.56 0.67 15.89
C MET A 2 -4.79 2.01 15.16
N LYS A 3 -4.85 3.11 15.92
CA LYS A 3 -4.74 4.47 15.36
C LYS A 3 -3.28 4.94 15.44
N VAL A 4 -2.70 5.27 14.29
CA VAL A 4 -1.31 5.71 14.17
C VAL A 4 -1.18 7.22 14.32
N LEU A 5 -2.13 7.98 13.77
CA LEU A 5 -2.26 9.42 13.98
C LEU A 5 -3.58 9.70 14.68
N ILE A 6 -3.51 10.42 15.79
CA ILE A 6 -4.62 10.66 16.71
C ILE A 6 -4.77 12.16 16.90
N LEU A 7 -5.98 12.66 16.67
CA LEU A 7 -6.31 14.06 16.88
C LEU A 7 -6.93 14.25 18.27
N GLU A 8 -6.38 15.16 19.07
CA GLU A 8 -6.86 15.47 20.41
C GLU A 8 -7.51 16.87 20.46
N GLU A 9 -8.09 17.23 21.62
CA GLU A 9 -8.81 18.50 21.79
C GLU A 9 -7.87 19.71 21.62
N HIS A 10 -6.64 19.62 22.14
CA HIS A 10 -5.66 20.72 22.14
C HIS A 10 -4.36 20.43 21.39
N GLY A 11 -4.21 19.23 20.83
CA GLY A 11 -2.97 18.80 20.17
C GLY A 11 -3.18 17.58 19.31
N ALA A 12 -2.09 16.88 19.03
CA ALA A 12 -2.13 15.61 18.34
C ALA A 12 -1.04 14.65 18.84
N SER A 13 -1.28 13.37 18.67
CA SER A 13 -0.38 12.31 19.09
C SER A 13 -0.21 11.24 18.01
N TYR A 14 0.85 10.45 18.14
CA TYR A 14 1.15 9.32 17.26
C TYR A 14 1.38 8.03 18.05
N ARG A 15 1.28 6.89 17.37
CA ARG A 15 1.58 5.57 17.93
C ARG A 15 2.20 4.65 16.87
N THR A 16 3.22 3.91 17.26
CA THR A 16 3.98 3.00 16.37
C THR A 16 3.66 1.51 16.57
N SER A 17 2.92 1.14 17.62
CA SER A 17 2.54 -0.25 17.92
C SER A 17 1.22 -0.33 18.69
N GLU A 18 0.45 -1.41 18.56
CA GLU A 18 -0.91 -1.48 19.14
C GLU A 18 -0.89 -1.36 20.68
N ASP A 19 0.11 -1.97 21.32
CA ASP A 19 0.36 -1.93 22.76
C ASP A 19 1.11 -0.68 23.24
N GLY A 20 1.58 0.15 22.30
CA GLY A 20 2.32 1.37 22.60
C GLY A 20 1.45 2.48 23.18
N ALA A 21 2.03 3.32 24.04
CA ALA A 21 1.38 4.56 24.46
C ALA A 21 1.40 5.58 23.32
N PRO A 22 0.37 6.45 23.19
CA PRO A 22 0.46 7.61 22.32
C PRO A 22 1.56 8.57 22.79
N HIS A 23 2.31 9.10 21.84
CA HIS A 23 3.34 10.11 22.07
C HIS A 23 2.91 11.44 21.44
N PRO A 24 3.20 12.60 22.05
CA PRO A 24 2.92 13.90 21.44
C PRO A 24 3.55 13.99 20.06
N ILE A 25 2.84 14.56 19.08
CA ILE A 25 3.35 14.63 17.70
C ILE A 25 4.56 15.55 17.57
N SER A 26 4.75 16.46 18.52
CA SER A 26 5.93 17.31 18.66
C SER A 26 7.20 16.52 18.97
N ASP A 27 7.08 15.30 19.52
CA ASP A 27 8.21 14.42 19.86
C ASP A 27 8.51 13.38 18.77
N ILE A 28 7.87 13.46 17.59
CA ILE A 28 8.06 12.46 16.54
C ILE A 28 9.50 12.53 15.97
N SER A 29 10.17 11.38 15.95
CA SER A 29 11.51 11.25 15.38
C SER A 29 11.49 10.62 13.98
N GLU A 30 12.65 10.63 13.31
CA GLU A 30 12.85 9.90 12.05
C GLU A 30 12.58 8.40 12.22
N GLU A 31 13.01 7.81 13.34
CA GLU A 31 12.82 6.38 13.62
C GLU A 31 11.33 6.03 13.75
N ASP A 32 10.54 6.92 14.35
CA ASP A 32 9.09 6.73 14.48
C ASP A 32 8.38 6.81 13.13
N ILE A 33 8.79 7.77 12.29
CA ILE A 33 8.27 7.89 10.92
C ILE A 33 8.59 6.62 10.13
N LEU A 34 9.82 6.11 10.22
CA LEU A 34 10.24 4.89 9.55
C LEU A 34 9.47 3.66 10.06
N ALA A 35 9.21 3.57 11.37
CA ALA A 35 8.39 2.51 11.94
C ALA A 35 6.97 2.52 11.35
N ILE A 36 6.35 3.70 11.24
CA ILE A 36 5.03 3.86 10.62
C ILE A 36 5.06 3.51 9.12
N VAL A 37 6.09 3.95 8.40
CA VAL A 37 6.28 3.59 6.99
C VAL A 37 6.38 2.08 6.81
N ASN A 38 7.10 1.38 7.68
CA ASN A 38 7.19 -0.08 7.63
C ASN A 38 5.82 -0.73 7.85
N LEU A 39 5.03 -0.26 8.82
CA LEU A 39 3.65 -0.74 9.01
C LEU A 39 2.80 -0.57 7.75
N ILE A 40 2.96 0.56 7.05
CA ILE A 40 2.31 0.79 5.76
C ILE A 40 2.82 -0.24 4.75
N LEU A 41 4.11 -0.36 4.53
CA LEU A 41 4.63 -1.28 3.50
C LEU A 41 4.27 -2.74 3.76
N ASP A 42 4.19 -3.16 5.03
CA ASP A 42 3.81 -4.51 5.45
C ASP A 42 2.30 -4.80 5.30
N GLY A 43 1.49 -3.79 4.97
CA GLY A 43 0.04 -3.94 4.80
C GLY A 43 -0.71 -4.10 6.13
N ALA A 44 -0.14 -3.64 7.25
CA ALA A 44 -0.81 -3.68 8.54
C ALA A 44 -2.12 -2.87 8.51
N GLU A 45 -3.13 -3.33 9.24
CA GLU A 45 -4.39 -2.60 9.39
C GLU A 45 -4.25 -1.49 10.45
N PHE A 46 -4.36 -0.24 10.02
CA PHE A 46 -4.32 0.92 10.90
C PHE A 46 -5.33 2.00 10.48
N LYS A 47 -5.52 2.99 11.36
CA LYS A 47 -6.33 4.19 11.15
C LYS A 47 -5.52 5.46 11.39
N MET A 48 -5.96 6.54 10.78
CA MET A 48 -5.50 7.90 11.06
C MET A 48 -6.75 8.77 11.17
N ASP A 49 -6.81 9.65 12.16
CA ASP A 49 -7.90 10.61 12.25
C ASP A 49 -7.75 11.69 11.15
N GLU A 50 -8.83 12.08 10.51
CA GLU A 50 -8.77 13.11 9.47
C GLU A 50 -8.34 14.46 10.07
N PRO A 51 -7.46 15.21 9.38
CA PRO A 51 -7.05 16.53 9.85
C PRO A 51 -8.26 17.48 9.86
N PRO A 52 -8.40 18.34 10.88
CA PRO A 52 -9.52 19.26 10.97
C PRO A 52 -9.44 20.31 9.85
N GLU A 53 -10.60 20.73 9.33
CA GLU A 53 -10.69 21.81 8.33
C GLU A 53 -10.27 23.18 8.90
N ASN A 54 -10.50 23.40 10.20
CA ASN A 54 -10.22 24.66 10.89
C ASN A 54 -9.22 24.52 12.03
N ASP A 55 -8.37 25.52 12.20
CA ASP A 55 -7.22 25.54 13.14
C ASP A 55 -7.61 25.92 14.59
N ASN A 56 -8.88 25.81 14.97
CA ASN A 56 -9.38 26.35 16.23
C ASN A 56 -8.73 25.68 17.45
N ALA A 57 -8.26 26.52 18.40
CA ALA A 57 -7.77 26.19 19.76
C ALA A 57 -6.72 25.08 19.92
N ARG A 58 -6.16 24.57 18.81
CA ARG A 58 -5.10 23.56 18.79
C ARG A 58 -3.74 24.21 18.59
N ASN A 59 -2.70 23.52 19.05
CA ASN A 59 -1.33 23.93 18.79
C ASN A 59 -1.06 23.97 17.27
N ALA A 60 -0.79 25.15 16.73
CA ALA A 60 -0.59 25.36 15.30
C ALA A 60 0.63 24.60 14.74
N ALA A 61 1.71 24.49 15.52
CA ALA A 61 2.91 23.78 15.08
C ALA A 61 2.66 22.28 14.99
N GLU A 62 2.02 21.70 16.00
CA GLU A 62 1.63 20.28 16.00
C GLU A 62 0.65 19.97 14.86
N LEU A 63 -0.28 20.88 14.58
CA LEU A 63 -1.25 20.69 13.48
C LEU A 63 -0.58 20.72 12.10
N VAL A 64 0.45 21.54 11.91
CA VAL A 64 1.25 21.55 10.68
C VAL A 64 1.97 20.22 10.51
N ILE A 65 2.63 19.73 11.56
CA ILE A 65 3.31 18.41 11.54
C ILE A 65 2.28 17.31 11.24
N TYR A 66 1.14 17.32 11.93
CA TYR A 66 0.07 16.35 11.74
C TYR A 66 -0.43 16.28 10.30
N ARG A 67 -0.74 17.44 9.70
CA ARG A 67 -1.26 17.51 8.33
C ARG A 67 -0.26 17.00 7.32
N GLU A 68 1.01 17.33 7.48
CA GLU A 68 2.04 16.84 6.57
C GLU A 68 2.21 15.32 6.69
N LEU A 69 2.30 14.78 7.90
CA LEU A 69 2.38 13.33 8.12
C LEU A 69 1.17 12.59 7.57
N TYR A 70 -0.04 13.08 7.86
CA TYR A 70 -1.29 12.50 7.36
C TYR A 70 -1.29 12.41 5.83
N LYS A 71 -0.91 13.51 5.16
CA LYS A 71 -0.80 13.57 3.70
C LYS A 71 0.21 12.56 3.18
N GLN A 72 1.43 12.57 3.70
CA GLN A 72 2.51 11.69 3.23
C GLN A 72 2.18 10.21 3.42
N PHE A 73 1.60 9.84 4.57
CA PHE A 73 1.20 8.46 4.86
C PHE A 73 0.02 8.01 4.00
N THR A 74 -0.97 8.88 3.77
CA THR A 74 -2.09 8.59 2.86
C THR A 74 -1.60 8.38 1.43
N ASP A 75 -0.72 9.26 0.94
CA ASP A 75 -0.11 9.12 -0.38
C ASP A 75 0.67 7.80 -0.52
N LEU A 76 1.37 7.39 0.54
CA LEU A 76 2.13 6.14 0.55
C LEU A 76 1.21 4.91 0.53
N VAL A 77 0.13 4.92 1.32
CA VAL A 77 -0.92 3.91 1.32
C VAL A 77 -1.49 3.74 -0.09
N SER A 78 -1.90 4.84 -0.72
CA SER A 78 -2.46 4.80 -2.08
C SER A 78 -1.47 4.24 -3.09
N LYS A 79 -0.19 4.66 -3.04
CA LYS A 79 0.85 4.16 -3.96
C LYS A 79 1.13 2.67 -3.78
N ARG A 80 1.14 2.17 -2.54
CA ARG A 80 1.30 0.75 -2.24
C ARG A 80 0.13 -0.04 -2.82
N ASP A 81 -1.09 0.40 -2.55
CA ASP A 81 -2.31 -0.31 -2.96
C ASP A 81 -2.44 -0.32 -4.50
N GLU A 82 -2.10 0.78 -5.17
CA GLU A 82 -2.01 0.82 -6.63
C GLU A 82 -0.98 -0.14 -7.20
N LYS A 83 0.18 -0.29 -6.55
CA LYS A 83 1.22 -1.25 -6.98
C LYS A 83 0.76 -2.69 -6.80
N LEU A 84 0.15 -3.01 -5.66
CA LEU A 84 -0.42 -4.34 -5.41
C LEU A 84 -1.50 -4.68 -6.43
N LYS A 85 -2.42 -3.75 -6.68
CA LYS A 85 -3.44 -3.93 -7.72
C LYS A 85 -2.83 -4.19 -9.10
N LYS A 86 -1.81 -3.42 -9.51
CA LYS A 86 -1.10 -3.64 -10.79
C LYS A 86 -0.42 -5.00 -10.86
N ILE A 87 0.04 -5.54 -9.73
CA ILE A 87 0.63 -6.87 -9.66
C ILE A 87 -0.47 -7.92 -9.84
N ASP A 88 -1.57 -7.81 -9.08
CA ASP A 88 -2.70 -8.73 -9.17
C ASP A 88 -3.32 -8.77 -10.57
N ASP A 89 -3.47 -7.61 -11.21
CA ASP A 89 -4.01 -7.50 -12.56
C ASP A 89 -3.09 -8.22 -13.57
N LYS A 90 -1.76 -8.08 -13.45
CA LYS A 90 -0.80 -8.82 -14.28
C LYS A 90 -0.87 -10.33 -14.07
N PHE A 91 -1.08 -10.79 -12.84
CA PHE A 91 -1.22 -12.22 -12.55
C PHE A 91 -2.52 -12.77 -13.13
N LYS A 92 -3.63 -12.02 -13.03
CA LYS A 92 -4.91 -12.39 -13.66
C LYS A 92 -4.79 -12.46 -15.18
N ASP A 93 -4.12 -11.51 -15.81
CA ASP A 93 -3.90 -11.51 -17.25
C ASP A 93 -3.06 -12.73 -17.68
N ALA A 94 -2.02 -13.06 -16.93
CA ALA A 94 -1.20 -14.25 -17.19
C ALA A 94 -2.00 -15.55 -16.98
N GLU A 95 -2.78 -15.64 -15.90
CA GLU A 95 -3.64 -16.79 -15.62
C GLU A 95 -4.68 -16.99 -16.73
N ALA A 96 -5.31 -15.89 -17.20
CA ALA A 96 -6.22 -15.94 -18.34
C ALA A 96 -5.51 -16.41 -19.61
N PHE A 97 -4.31 -15.89 -19.91
CA PHE A 97 -3.52 -16.29 -21.08
C PHE A 97 -3.16 -17.79 -21.06
N TYR A 98 -2.75 -18.32 -19.91
CA TYR A 98 -2.40 -19.74 -19.77
C TYR A 98 -3.61 -20.66 -19.65
N ASN A 99 -4.78 -20.15 -19.26
CA ASN A 99 -6.03 -20.94 -19.17
C ASN A 99 -6.91 -20.81 -20.42
N ASP A 100 -6.48 -20.03 -21.41
CA ASP A 100 -7.11 -19.97 -22.71
C ASP A 100 -6.84 -21.26 -23.51
N GLU A 101 -7.83 -22.15 -23.52
CA GLU A 101 -7.81 -23.41 -24.25
C GLU A 101 -7.64 -23.22 -25.77
N GLU A 102 -8.02 -22.06 -26.33
CA GLU A 102 -7.86 -21.76 -27.77
C GLU A 102 -6.39 -21.47 -28.12
N LEU A 103 -5.68 -20.79 -27.21
CA LEU A 103 -4.22 -20.57 -27.27
C LEU A 103 -3.44 -21.86 -27.02
N LYS A 104 -3.83 -22.67 -26.03
CA LYS A 104 -3.24 -24.00 -25.82
C LYS A 104 -3.38 -24.89 -27.05
N ASN A 105 -4.59 -24.96 -27.63
CA ASN A 105 -4.86 -25.75 -28.82
C ASN A 105 -4.07 -25.24 -30.04
N SER A 106 -3.92 -23.92 -30.20
CA SER A 106 -3.10 -23.34 -31.27
C SER A 106 -1.61 -23.64 -31.13
N LEU A 107 -1.07 -23.62 -29.90
CA LEU A 107 0.34 -23.97 -29.61
C LEU A 107 0.61 -25.47 -29.82
N ILE A 108 -0.32 -26.34 -29.44
CA ILE A 108 -0.21 -27.79 -29.67
C ILE A 108 -0.18 -28.11 -31.17
N ASN A 109 -1.01 -27.43 -31.98
CA ASN A 109 -1.05 -27.64 -33.43
C ASN A 109 0.22 -27.12 -34.15
N LEU A 110 0.88 -26.09 -33.63
CA LEU A 110 2.17 -25.61 -34.18
C LEU A 110 3.31 -26.61 -33.95
N GLY A 111 3.36 -27.26 -32.78
CA GLY A 111 4.38 -28.29 -32.47
C GLY A 111 4.21 -29.60 -33.23
N GLN A 112 3.03 -29.88 -33.78
CA GLN A 112 2.78 -31.08 -34.59
C GLN A 112 3.17 -30.92 -36.07
N ASN A 113 3.25 -29.68 -36.57
CA ASN A 113 3.64 -29.43 -37.97
C ASN A 113 5.15 -29.49 -38.22
N GLU A 114 6.00 -29.39 -37.19
CA GLU A 114 7.47 -29.47 -37.35
C GLU A 114 8.01 -30.91 -37.41
N VAL A 115 7.20 -31.92 -37.06
CA VAL A 115 7.64 -33.34 -37.06
C VAL A 115 7.29 -34.05 -38.38
N GLY A 116 6.50 -33.42 -39.27
CA GLY A 116 5.97 -34.04 -40.49
C GLY A 116 6.83 -33.93 -41.75
N GLU A 117 7.88 -33.09 -41.79
CA GLU A 117 8.64 -32.83 -43.02
C GLU A 117 9.95 -33.63 -43.19
N ASN A 118 10.28 -34.56 -42.27
CA ASN A 118 11.56 -35.31 -42.30
C ASN A 118 11.45 -36.83 -42.50
N GLU A 119 10.43 -37.34 -43.22
CA GLU A 119 10.37 -38.78 -43.59
C GLU A 119 10.05 -39.06 -45.08
N LEU A 120 10.54 -38.22 -46.00
CA LEU A 120 10.61 -38.58 -47.42
C LEU A 120 11.95 -38.12 -48.02
N GLY A 121 13.01 -38.91 -47.76
CA GLY A 121 14.33 -38.80 -48.38
C GLY A 121 15.05 -40.12 -48.39
#